data_AF-A0AAF3JB95-F1
#
_entry.id   AF-A0AAF3JB95-F1
#
_cell.length_a   1.000
_cell.length_b   1.000
_cell.length_c   1.000
_cell.angle_alpha   90.00
_cell.angle_beta   90.00
_cell.angle_gamma   90.00
#
_symmetry.space_group_name_H-M   'P 1'
#
loop_
_entity.id
_entity.type
_entity.pdbx_description
1 polymer ?
#
loop_
_entity_poly.entity_id
_entity_poly.type
_entity_poly.pdbx_seq_one_letter_code
_entity_poly.pdbx_strand_id
1 'polypeptide(L)'
;MLSQIFVLATVIFATTLAYQSVGVHGWLDCAGQKVGRNVPVYIYNQKSDKWYHPISNSYTSQSGEFRVTATDKKLQKPFIVIAHRCGQIESSCYWLAKLPIQSSYIVNGTVVEKYQEFKNIELRKYPDQKICSAKAIDAEIKAKPLSAADFSI
;
A
#
# COMPACT_ATOMS: atom_id res chain seq x y z
N MET A 1 -18.12 -34.45 57.16
CA MET A 1 -17.78 -34.61 55.73
C MET A 1 -17.84 -33.23 55.07
N LEU A 2 -16.71 -32.55 54.95
CA LEU A 2 -16.61 -31.21 54.34
C LEU A 2 -15.92 -31.38 52.97
N SER A 3 -16.71 -31.29 51.90
CA SER A 3 -16.22 -31.34 50.53
C SER A 3 -15.85 -29.93 50.09
N GLN A 4 -14.55 -29.65 49.94
CA GLN A 4 -14.08 -28.37 49.42
C GLN A 4 -14.05 -28.42 47.90
N ILE A 5 -14.87 -27.57 47.28
CA ILE A 5 -14.93 -27.37 45.82
C ILE A 5 -13.84 -26.37 45.44
N PHE A 6 -12.80 -26.83 44.76
CA PHE A 6 -11.81 -25.99 44.11
C PHE A 6 -12.39 -25.37 42.83
N VAL A 7 -12.69 -24.08 42.84
CA VAL A 7 -13.04 -23.32 41.64
C VAL A 7 -11.74 -22.90 40.96
N LEU A 8 -11.34 -23.62 39.90
CA LEU A 8 -10.27 -23.18 39.01
C LEU A 8 -10.75 -21.98 38.20
N ALA A 9 -10.30 -20.78 38.55
CA ALA A 9 -10.47 -19.58 37.73
C ALA A 9 -9.47 -19.65 36.55
N THR A 10 -9.93 -20.03 35.37
CA THR A 10 -9.16 -19.93 34.13
C THR A 10 -9.09 -18.47 33.68
N VAL A 11 -7.93 -17.85 33.88
CA VAL A 11 -7.63 -16.51 33.33
C VAL A 11 -7.41 -16.66 31.82
N ILE A 12 -8.40 -16.30 31.01
CA ILE A 12 -8.27 -16.22 29.56
C ILE A 12 -7.52 -14.92 29.23
N PHE A 13 -6.20 -15.01 29.01
CA PHE A 13 -5.44 -13.92 28.39
C PHE A 13 -5.85 -13.84 26.91
N ALA A 14 -6.74 -12.90 26.59
CA ALA A 14 -7.01 -12.52 25.22
C ALA A 14 -5.73 -11.91 24.63
N THR A 15 -5.03 -12.70 23.81
CA THR A 15 -3.91 -12.18 23.03
C THR A 15 -4.47 -11.27 21.96
N THR A 16 -4.49 -9.96 22.24
CA THR A 16 -4.83 -8.97 21.21
C THR A 16 -3.71 -9.00 20.18
N LEU A 17 -4.00 -9.57 19.01
CA LEU A 17 -3.13 -9.41 17.85
C LEU A 17 -3.00 -7.90 17.59
N ALA A 18 -1.80 -7.35 17.79
CA ALA A 18 -1.54 -5.95 17.57
C ALA A 18 -1.61 -5.66 16.07
N TYR A 19 -2.75 -5.16 15.58
CA TYR A 19 -2.87 -4.66 14.22
C TYR A 19 -2.32 -3.24 14.12
N GLN A 20 -1.96 -2.86 12.91
CA GLN A 20 -1.58 -1.51 12.55
C GLN A 20 -2.33 -1.11 11.30
N SER A 21 -2.66 0.17 11.19
CA SER A 21 -3.39 0.72 10.05
C SER A 21 -2.70 1.97 9.53
N VAL A 22 -2.94 2.26 8.25
CA VAL A 22 -2.45 3.47 7.58
C VAL A 22 -3.40 3.89 6.48
N GLY A 23 -3.58 5.19 6.33
CA GLY A 23 -4.29 5.81 5.21
C GLY A 23 -3.35 6.63 4.35
N VAL A 24 -3.63 6.70 3.05
CA VAL A 24 -3.00 7.65 2.14
C VAL A 24 -4.05 8.23 1.19
N HIS A 25 -3.84 9.46 0.75
CA HIS A 25 -4.62 10.06 -0.32
C HIS A 25 -3.78 11.02 -1.13
N GLY A 26 -4.25 11.37 -2.31
CA GLY A 26 -3.59 12.36 -3.15
C GLY A 26 -4.23 12.54 -4.51
N TRP A 27 -3.53 13.26 -5.38
CA TRP A 27 -3.95 13.48 -6.77
C TRP A 27 -2.83 13.13 -7.73
N LEU A 28 -3.21 12.53 -8.85
CA LEU A 28 -2.28 12.24 -9.93
C LEU A 28 -2.45 13.27 -11.05
N ASP A 29 -1.32 13.68 -11.63
CA ASP A 29 -1.27 14.38 -12.91
C ASP A 29 -0.20 13.80 -13.84
N CYS A 30 -0.34 14.17 -15.11
CA CYS A 30 0.50 13.74 -16.21
C CYS A 30 0.73 14.94 -17.14
N ALA A 31 1.94 15.50 -17.11
CA ALA A 31 2.26 16.78 -17.77
C ALA A 31 1.25 17.90 -17.44
N GLY A 32 0.94 18.06 -16.16
CA GLY A 32 0.00 19.09 -15.68
C GLY A 32 -1.48 18.80 -15.95
N GLN A 33 -1.83 17.67 -16.58
CA GLN A 33 -3.23 17.24 -16.77
C GLN A 33 -3.61 16.13 -15.79
N LYS A 34 -4.81 16.18 -15.22
CA LYS A 34 -5.30 15.10 -14.34
C LYS A 34 -5.43 13.79 -15.10
N VAL A 35 -4.93 12.70 -14.51
CA VAL A 35 -4.81 11.37 -15.17
C VAL A 35 -6.17 10.68 -15.34
N GLY A 36 -7.23 11.20 -14.71
CA GLY A 36 -8.59 10.66 -14.82
C GLY A 36 -8.81 9.39 -14.00
N ARG A 37 -9.87 8.66 -14.34
CA ARG A 37 -10.33 7.46 -13.61
C ARG A 37 -9.44 6.25 -13.85
N ASN A 38 -9.54 5.27 -12.95
CA ASN A 38 -9.07 3.89 -13.14
C ASN A 38 -7.54 3.72 -13.21
N VAL A 39 -6.77 4.65 -12.65
CA VAL A 39 -5.35 4.41 -12.38
C VAL A 39 -5.25 3.66 -11.04
N PRO A 40 -4.70 2.44 -11.02
CA PRO A 40 -4.61 1.65 -9.80
C PRO A 40 -3.52 2.17 -8.85
N VAL A 41 -3.83 2.15 -7.56
CA VAL A 41 -2.93 2.50 -6.45
C VAL A 41 -2.93 1.37 -5.44
N TYR A 42 -1.75 0.85 -5.12
CA TYR A 42 -1.56 -0.31 -4.25
C TYR A 42 -0.75 0.07 -3.02
N ILE A 43 -1.09 -0.44 -1.83
CA ILE A 43 -0.22 -0.35 -0.64
C ILE A 43 0.51 -1.69 -0.46
N TYR A 44 1.82 -1.62 -0.26
CA TYR A 44 2.68 -2.77 0.07
C TYR A 44 3.35 -2.57 1.43
N ASN A 45 3.78 -3.69 2.03
CA ASN A 45 4.55 -3.76 3.26
C ASN A 45 5.92 -4.38 2.96
N GLN A 46 7.02 -3.68 3.26
CA GLN A 46 8.36 -4.14 2.84
C GLN A 46 8.79 -5.47 3.48
N LYS A 47 8.26 -5.80 4.66
CA LYS A 47 8.78 -6.89 5.49
C LYS A 47 7.87 -8.10 5.65
N SER A 48 6.86 -8.29 4.79
CA SER A 48 6.17 -9.58 4.77
C SER A 48 7.12 -10.62 4.17
N ASP A 49 7.69 -11.43 5.06
CA ASP A 49 8.51 -12.63 4.84
C ASP A 49 7.85 -13.68 3.93
N LYS A 50 6.63 -13.38 3.47
CA LYS A 50 5.99 -13.92 2.28
C LYS A 50 5.75 -12.75 1.33
N TRP A 51 6.51 -12.69 0.24
CA TRP A 51 6.10 -11.88 -0.90
C TRP A 51 4.69 -12.37 -1.32
N TYR A 52 3.73 -11.54 -1.72
CA TYR A 52 3.75 -10.78 -2.96
C TYR A 52 2.52 -9.88 -3.14
N HIS A 53 1.59 -9.85 -2.19
CA HIS A 53 0.27 -9.28 -2.44
C HIS A 53 0.20 -7.85 -1.89
N PRO A 54 -0.39 -6.91 -2.63
CA PRO A 54 -0.74 -5.64 -2.04
C PRO A 54 -1.63 -5.89 -0.80
N ILE A 55 -1.34 -5.18 0.29
CA ILE A 55 -2.17 -5.23 1.51
C ILE A 55 -3.58 -4.75 1.16
N SER A 56 -3.65 -3.73 0.31
CA SER A 56 -4.88 -3.14 -0.20
C SER A 56 -4.63 -2.40 -1.50
N ASN A 57 -5.72 -2.06 -2.19
CA ASN A 57 -5.69 -1.24 -3.39
C ASN A 57 -6.90 -0.30 -3.47
N SER A 58 -6.79 0.69 -4.32
CA SER A 58 -7.91 1.49 -4.82
C SER A 58 -7.59 2.01 -6.23
N TYR A 59 -8.48 2.85 -6.76
CA TYR A 59 -8.34 3.45 -8.08
C TYR A 59 -8.60 4.94 -8.00
N THR A 60 -8.01 5.70 -8.94
CA THR A 60 -8.31 7.12 -9.07
C THR A 60 -9.75 7.38 -9.49
N SER A 61 -10.30 8.49 -8.97
CA SER A 61 -11.57 9.08 -9.36
C SER A 61 -11.44 9.89 -10.67
N GLN A 62 -12.52 10.56 -11.09
CA GLN A 62 -12.51 11.37 -12.33
C GLN A 62 -11.53 12.53 -12.28
N SER A 63 -11.30 13.09 -11.10
CA SER A 63 -10.37 14.20 -10.89
C SER A 63 -8.91 13.74 -10.76
N GLY A 64 -8.63 12.44 -10.89
CA GLY A 64 -7.33 11.86 -10.60
C GLY A 64 -7.03 11.74 -9.11
N GLU A 65 -8.01 11.97 -8.24
CA GLU A 65 -7.88 11.78 -6.79
C GLU A 65 -7.87 10.29 -6.43
N PHE A 66 -7.02 9.87 -5.50
CA PHE A 66 -7.07 8.54 -4.90
C PHE A 66 -7.09 8.64 -3.37
N ARG A 67 -7.68 7.61 -2.75
CA ARG A 67 -7.61 7.34 -1.31
C ARG A 67 -7.51 5.83 -1.14
N VAL A 68 -6.57 5.37 -0.32
CA VAL A 68 -6.42 3.94 -0.01
C VAL A 68 -5.99 3.78 1.44
N THR A 69 -6.53 2.75 2.08
CA THR A 69 -6.25 2.40 3.47
C THR A 69 -5.75 0.97 3.52
N ALA A 70 -4.87 0.66 4.46
CA ALA A 70 -4.39 -0.69 4.71
C ALA A 70 -4.38 -0.97 6.21
N THR A 71 -4.67 -2.22 6.57
CA THR A 71 -4.54 -2.73 7.93
C THR A 71 -3.81 -4.06 7.86
N ASP A 72 -2.77 -4.23 8.66
CA ASP A 72 -1.95 -5.44 8.71
C ASP A 72 -1.47 -5.71 10.14
N LYS A 73 -1.06 -6.93 10.47
CA LYS A 73 -0.52 -7.28 11.79
C LYS A 73 0.77 -6.52 12.11
N LYS A 74 1.54 -6.11 11.09
CA LYS A 74 2.81 -5.41 11.31
C LYS A 74 3.24 -4.61 10.09
N LEU A 75 2.85 -3.34 10.00
CA LEU A 75 3.30 -2.42 8.97
C LEU A 75 4.74 -1.95 9.24
N GLN A 76 5.68 -2.36 8.38
CA GLN A 76 7.08 -1.97 8.45
C GLN A 76 7.51 -1.40 7.10
N LYS A 77 7.77 -0.09 7.09
CA LYS A 77 8.14 0.66 5.88
C LYS A 77 7.14 0.43 4.72
N PRO A 78 5.84 0.72 4.93
CA PRO A 78 4.88 0.60 3.85
C PRO A 78 5.14 1.62 2.76
N PHE A 79 4.70 1.33 1.53
CA PHE A 79 4.83 2.22 0.38
C PHE A 79 3.65 2.04 -0.57
N ILE A 80 3.37 3.06 -1.39
CA ILE A 80 2.44 2.92 -2.50
C ILE A 80 3.14 2.61 -3.81
N VAL A 81 2.47 1.85 -4.66
CA VAL A 81 2.82 1.67 -6.07
C VAL A 81 1.65 2.14 -6.92
N ILE A 82 1.93 2.99 -7.89
CA ILE A 82 0.97 3.49 -8.87
C ILE A 82 1.39 2.97 -10.23
N ALA A 83 0.52 2.20 -10.90
CA ALA A 83 0.79 1.72 -12.26
C ALA A 83 0.12 2.64 -13.29
N HIS A 84 0.88 3.28 -14.16
CA HIS A 84 0.36 4.30 -15.08
C HIS A 84 0.95 4.23 -16.48
N ARG A 85 0.24 4.80 -17.45
CA ARG A 85 0.68 4.93 -18.84
C ARG A 85 1.10 6.36 -19.22
N CYS A 86 1.19 7.26 -18.24
CA CYS A 86 1.56 8.65 -18.48
C CYS A 86 2.87 8.76 -19.28
N GLY A 87 2.86 9.54 -20.37
CA GLY A 87 4.03 9.76 -21.22
C GLY A 87 4.43 8.56 -22.09
N GLN A 88 3.57 7.54 -22.23
CA GLN A 88 3.81 6.38 -23.09
C GLN A 88 3.06 6.49 -24.42
N ILE A 89 3.78 6.15 -25.49
CA ILE A 89 3.23 6.02 -26.85
C ILE A 89 2.79 4.55 -27.09
N GLU A 90 3.50 3.60 -26.47
CA GLU A 90 3.20 2.18 -26.51
C GLU A 90 2.04 1.84 -25.56
N SER A 91 0.92 1.35 -26.11
CA SER A 91 -0.30 1.09 -25.35
C SER A 91 -0.23 -0.13 -24.43
N SER A 92 0.78 -0.99 -24.58
CA SER A 92 0.95 -2.23 -23.81
C SER A 92 1.80 -2.08 -22.55
N CYS A 93 2.43 -0.92 -22.34
CA CYS A 93 3.37 -0.71 -21.24
C CYS A 93 2.85 0.21 -20.14
N TYR A 94 3.27 -0.06 -18.91
CA TYR A 94 3.02 0.74 -17.72
C TYR A 94 4.34 1.09 -17.05
N TRP A 95 4.39 2.26 -16.44
CA TRP A 95 5.38 2.64 -15.46
C TRP A 95 4.84 2.38 -14.06
N LEU A 96 5.72 1.97 -13.17
CA LEU A 96 5.47 1.98 -11.74
C LEU A 96 6.07 3.25 -11.15
N ALA A 97 5.28 3.97 -10.36
CA ALA A 97 5.76 5.02 -9.47
C ALA A 97 5.67 4.50 -8.03
N LYS A 98 6.77 4.60 -7.27
CA LYS A 98 6.86 4.08 -5.91
C LYS A 98 7.11 5.20 -4.93
N LEU A 99 6.27 5.30 -3.91
CA LEU A 99 6.31 6.41 -2.97
C LEU A 99 6.22 5.88 -1.54
N PRO A 100 7.19 6.21 -0.66
CA PRO A 100 7.21 5.69 0.70
C PRO A 100 6.10 6.32 1.55
N ILE A 101 5.51 5.50 2.42
CA ILE A 101 4.60 5.94 3.47
C ILE A 101 5.41 6.08 4.75
N GLN A 102 5.44 7.29 5.31
CA GLN A 102 6.19 7.60 6.52
C GLN A 102 5.58 6.87 7.73
N SER A 103 6.45 6.35 8.59
CA SER A 103 6.04 5.60 9.78
C SER A 103 5.21 6.43 10.77
N SER A 104 5.30 7.76 10.72
CA SER A 104 4.51 8.68 11.55
C SER A 104 3.00 8.62 11.29
N TYR A 105 2.59 8.11 10.12
CA TYR A 105 1.19 7.92 9.73
C TYR A 105 0.65 6.51 10.03
N ILE A 106 1.52 5.59 10.47
CA ILE A 106 1.11 4.26 10.92
C ILE A 106 0.56 4.40 12.34
N VAL A 107 -0.64 3.87 12.57
CA VAL A 107 -1.26 3.85 13.90
C VAL A 107 -1.51 2.41 14.35
N ASN A 108 -1.55 2.19 15.65
CA ASN A 108 -1.92 0.88 16.22
C ASN A 108 -3.44 0.73 16.23
N GLY A 109 -3.92 -0.47 15.93
CA GLY A 109 -5.33 -0.78 15.80
C GLY A 109 -5.74 -1.07 14.36
N THR A 110 -7.03 -1.34 14.18
CA THR A 110 -7.63 -1.68 12.89
C THR A 110 -8.27 -0.47 12.19
N VAL A 111 -8.42 0.64 12.90
CA VAL A 111 -9.05 1.87 12.42
C VAL A 111 -7.97 2.83 11.95
N VAL A 112 -8.13 3.38 10.75
CA VAL A 112 -7.23 4.41 10.21
C VAL A 112 -7.57 5.76 10.84
N GLU A 113 -6.64 6.30 11.61
CA GLU A 113 -6.78 7.62 12.24
C GLU A 113 -5.96 8.71 11.54
N LYS A 114 -4.97 8.30 10.72
CA LYS A 114 -4.05 9.22 10.03
C LYS A 114 -3.98 8.90 8.54
N TYR A 115 -3.92 9.97 7.75
CA TYR A 115 -3.70 9.87 6.31
C TYR A 115 -2.44 10.65 5.91
N GLN A 116 -1.52 9.98 5.20
CA GLN A 116 -0.45 10.68 4.52
C GLN A 116 -0.99 11.29 3.22
N GLU A 117 -0.88 12.61 3.11
CA GLU A 117 -1.22 13.33 1.90
C GLU A 117 -0.03 13.33 0.94
N PHE A 118 -0.23 12.71 -0.22
CA PHE A 118 0.57 12.99 -1.39
C PHE A 118 -0.13 14.11 -2.16
N LYS A 119 0.54 15.26 -2.30
CA LYS A 119 0.04 16.35 -3.14
C LYS A 119 -0.04 15.90 -4.61
N ASN A 120 -0.24 16.82 -5.53
CA ASN A 120 -0.18 16.55 -6.98
C ASN A 120 1.10 15.77 -7.36
N ILE A 121 0.97 14.47 -7.62
CA ILE A 121 2.02 13.58 -8.09
C ILE A 121 2.08 13.69 -9.60
N GLU A 122 3.13 14.32 -10.11
CA GLU A 122 3.47 14.32 -11.53
C GLU A 122 4.14 13.01 -11.91
N LEU A 123 3.36 12.13 -12.53
CA LEU A 123 3.76 10.75 -12.83
C LEU A 123 4.97 10.66 -13.76
N ARG A 124 5.25 11.68 -14.59
CA ARG A 124 6.46 11.69 -15.42
C ARG A 124 7.76 11.80 -14.62
N LYS A 125 7.69 12.28 -13.37
CA LYS A 125 8.87 12.43 -12.49
C LYS A 125 9.24 11.15 -11.76
N TYR A 126 8.40 10.11 -11.82
CA TYR A 126 8.61 8.86 -11.09
C TYR A 126 8.61 7.62 -12.01
N PRO A 127 9.43 7.56 -13.08
CA PRO A 127 9.54 6.39 -13.94
C PRO A 127 10.46 5.34 -13.30
N ASP A 128 10.01 4.65 -12.27
CA ASP A 128 10.85 3.67 -11.58
C ASP A 128 11.07 2.42 -12.46
N GLN A 129 9.98 1.77 -12.88
CA GLN A 129 10.07 0.52 -13.66
C GLN A 129 9.04 0.45 -14.78
N LYS A 130 9.49 0.11 -16.00
CA LYS A 130 8.64 -0.14 -17.18
C LYS A 130 8.25 -1.61 -17.29
N ILE A 131 6.96 -1.89 -17.47
CA ILE A 131 6.39 -3.25 -17.59
C ILE A 131 5.49 -3.29 -18.82
N CYS A 132 5.83 -4.13 -19.79
CA CYS A 132 5.19 -4.15 -21.13
C CYS A 132 4.35 -5.40 -21.44
N SER A 133 4.11 -6.25 -20.44
CA SER A 133 3.34 -7.47 -20.63
C SER A 133 2.16 -7.48 -19.67
N ALA A 134 0.95 -7.71 -20.18
CA ALA A 134 -0.25 -7.83 -19.35
C ALA A 134 -0.10 -8.94 -18.30
N LYS A 135 0.51 -10.08 -18.69
CA LYS A 135 0.90 -11.14 -17.75
C LYS A 135 1.93 -10.65 -16.73
N ALA A 136 2.80 -9.71 -17.10
CA ALA A 136 3.81 -9.16 -16.22
C ALA A 136 3.29 -8.04 -15.31
N ILE A 137 2.15 -7.40 -15.55
CA ILE A 137 1.58 -6.43 -14.60
C ILE A 137 0.95 -7.17 -13.45
N ASP A 138 0.12 -8.17 -13.76
CA ASP A 138 -0.44 -9.06 -12.76
C ASP A 138 0.64 -9.88 -12.06
N ALA A 139 1.70 -10.27 -12.76
CA ALA A 139 2.85 -10.89 -12.12
C ALA A 139 3.67 -9.87 -11.34
N GLU A 140 4.00 -8.66 -11.79
CA GLU A 140 4.86 -7.74 -11.02
C GLU A 140 4.17 -7.19 -9.77
N ILE A 141 2.87 -6.91 -9.85
CA ILE A 141 2.00 -6.66 -8.69
C ILE A 141 2.02 -7.85 -7.71
N LYS A 142 2.42 -9.04 -8.18
CA LYS A 142 2.46 -10.30 -7.43
C LYS A 142 3.82 -11.01 -7.40
N ALA A 143 4.97 -10.45 -7.80
CA ALA A 143 6.12 -11.31 -8.13
C ALA A 143 7.54 -10.72 -7.99
N LYS A 144 7.77 -9.45 -7.64
CA LYS A 144 9.17 -8.98 -7.57
C LYS A 144 9.54 -8.13 -6.36
N PRO A 145 10.66 -8.47 -5.67
CA PRO A 145 11.20 -7.64 -4.60
C PRO A 145 11.83 -6.39 -5.19
N LEU A 146 11.65 -5.29 -4.47
CA LEU A 146 12.45 -4.10 -4.69
C LEU A 146 13.71 -4.18 -3.87
N SER A 147 14.81 -3.86 -4.51
CA SER A 147 16.09 -3.81 -3.83
C SER A 147 16.11 -2.61 -2.89
N ALA A 148 16.86 -2.69 -1.81
CA ALA A 148 17.04 -1.56 -0.89
C ALA A 148 17.63 -0.31 -1.58
N ALA A 149 18.22 -0.45 -2.78
CA ALA A 149 18.73 0.65 -3.58
C ALA A 149 17.61 1.53 -4.16
N ASP A 150 16.38 1.01 -4.29
CA ASP A 150 15.25 1.72 -4.91
C ASP A 150 14.59 2.76 -3.98
N PHE A 151 15.07 2.87 -2.74
CA PHE A 151 14.52 3.76 -1.70
C PHE A 151 15.52 4.81 -1.19
N SER A 152 16.67 4.97 -1.84
CA SER A 152 17.64 6.02 -1.51
C SER A 152 17.33 7.26 -2.35
N ILE A 153 16.49 8.15 -1.82
CA ILE A 153 16.35 9.54 -2.30
C ILE A 153 17.24 10.42 -1.43
#